data_AF-A0A969DA32-F1
#
_entry.id   AF-A0A969DA32-F1
#
_cell.length_a   1.000
_cell.length_b   1.000
_cell.length_c   1.000
_cell.angle_alpha   90.00
_cell.angle_beta   90.00
_cell.angle_gamma   90.00
#
_symmetry.space_group_name_H-M   'P 1'
#
loop_
_entity.id
_entity.type
_entity.pdbx_description
1 polymer ?
#
loop_
_entity_poly.entity_id
_entity_poly.type
_entity_poly.pdbx_seq_one_letter_code
_entity_poly.pdbx_strand_id
1 'polypeptide(L)' 'MLSTINQDKEAHCEERLWFINDNLRMRTSMTELASGLRVASFCSEIRLGAKKPPQAA' A
#
# COMPACT_ATOMS: atom_id res chain seq x y z
N MET A 1 11.71 -2.75 -5.50
CA MET A 1 10.96 -3.12 -4.28
C MET A 1 11.31 -2.10 -3.21
N LEU A 2 10.32 -1.50 -2.56
CA LEU A 2 10.48 -0.52 -1.49
C LEU A 2 9.99 -1.16 -0.18
N SER A 3 10.73 -0.94 0.90
CA SER A 3 10.30 -1.33 2.25
C SER A 3 10.23 -0.08 3.12
N THR A 4 9.15 0.03 3.90
CA THR A 4 8.92 1.12 4.84
C THR A 4 8.67 0.53 6.22
N ILE A 5 9.22 1.18 7.23
CA ILE A 5 9.00 0.84 8.63
C ILE A 5 8.48 2.11 9.28
N ASN A 6 7.28 2.04 9.84
CA ASN A 6 6.67 3.10 10.62
C ASN A 6 6.50 2.62 12.05
N GLN A 7 6.99 3.39 13.00
CA GLN A 7 6.91 3.04 14.41
C GLN A 7 6.53 4.25 15.24
N ASP A 8 5.54 4.07 16.10
CA ASP A 8 5.19 5.01 17.16
C ASP A 8 4.95 4.26 18.48
N LYS A 9 4.34 4.93 19.46
CA LYS A 9 4.06 4.35 20.78
C LYS A 9 2.92 3.32 20.77
N GLU A 10 2.04 3.40 19.78
CA GLU A 10 0.81 2.61 19.71
C GLU A 10 0.93 1.46 18.71
N ALA A 11 1.79 1.58 17.69
CA ALA A 11 1.96 0.56 16.67
C ALA A 11 3.37 0.52 16.05
N HIS A 12 3.73 -0.67 15.60
CA HIS A 12 4.84 -0.95 14.70
C HIS A 12 4.30 -1.54 13.39
N CYS A 13 4.63 -0.94 12.26
CA CYS A 13 4.14 -1.35 10.96
C CYS A 13 5.32 -1.52 9.98
N GLU A 14 5.47 -2.73 9.46
CA GLU A 14 6.35 -3.01 8.33
C GLU A 14 5.54 -3.13 7.05
N GLU A 15 5.92 -2.40 6.02
CA GLU A 15 5.32 -2.46 4.70
C GLU A 15 6.36 -2.80 3.64
N ARG A 16 5.97 -3.65 2.68
CA ARG A 16 6.74 -3.95 1.47
C ARG A 16 5.85 -3.67 0.28
N LEU A 17 6.38 -2.89 -0.66
CA LEU A 17 5.69 -2.42 -1.85
C LEU A 17 6.53 -2.68 -3.10
N TRP A 18 5.93 -3.20 -4.16
CA TRP A 18 6.61 -3.35 -5.43
C TRP A 18 5.64 -3.29 -6.61
N PHE A 19 6.16 -2.86 -7.75
CA PHE A 19 5.44 -2.92 -9.01
C PHE A 19 5.69 -4.29 -9.65
N ILE A 20 4.62 -4.99 -10.00
CA ILE A 20 4.68 -6.17 -10.88
C ILE A 20 4.86 -5.70 -12.33
N ASN A 21 4.20 -4.59 -12.67
CA ASN A 21 4.39 -3.82 -13.90
C ASN A 21 3.90 -2.37 -13.67
N ASP A 22 3.96 -1.51 -14.69
CA ASP A 22 3.61 -0.08 -14.59
C ASP A 22 2.17 0.20 -14.11
N ASN A 23 1.29 -0.78 -14.28
CA ASN A 23 -0.14 -0.68 -13.99
C ASN A 23 -0.58 -1.52 -12.78
N LEU A 24 0.28 -2.38 -12.24
CA LEU A 24 -0.05 -3.27 -11.13
C LEU A 24 1.01 -3.20 -10.03
N ARG A 25 0.56 -2.79 -8.84
CA ARG A 25 1.36 -2.71 -7.63
C ARG A 25 0.83 -3.67 -6.58
N MET A 26 1.75 -4.31 -5.87
CA MET A 26 1.46 -5.14 -4.71
C MET A 26 1.98 -4.47 -3.45
N ARG A 27 1.23 -4.63 -2.36
CA ARG A 27 1.63 -4.21 -1.01
C ARG A 27 1.33 -5.31 -0.01
N THR A 28 2.30 -5.65 0.81
CA THR A 28 2.11 -6.49 2.00
C THR A 28 2.50 -5.67 3.23
N SER A 29 1.73 -5.78 4.30
CA SER A 29 2.10 -5.18 5.57
C SER A 29 1.87 -6.12 6.76
N MET A 30 2.66 -5.91 7.81
CA MET A 30 2.44 -6.46 9.14
C MET A 30 2.38 -5.29 10.13
N THR A 31 1.26 -5.16 10.83
CA THR A 31 1.07 -4.16 11.88
C THR A 31 0.91 -4.87 13.22
N GLU A 32 1.77 -4.53 14.18
CA GLU A 32 1.68 -4.95 15.56
C GLU A 32 1.27 -3.75 16.42
N LEU A 33 0.13 -3.84 17.10
CA LEU A 33 -0.35 -2.81 18.02
C LEU A 33 0.19 -3.07 19.43
N ALA A 34 0.29 -2.01 20.24
CA ALA A 34 0.67 -2.09 21.65
C ALA A 34 -0.28 -2.96 22.49
N SER A 35 -1.53 -3.15 22.03
CA SER A 35 -2.49 -4.09 22.62
C SER A 35 -2.13 -5.57 22.42
N GLY A 36 -1.12 -5.86 21.60
CA GLY A 36 -0.71 -7.21 21.20
C GLY A 36 -1.44 -7.75 19.97
N LEU A 37 -2.41 -7.01 19.42
CA LEU A 37 -3.08 -7.39 18.18
C LEU A 37 -2.10 -7.28 17.00
N ARG A 38 -2.07 -8.32 16.17
CA ARG A 38 -1.27 -8.36 14.94
C ARG A 38 -2.18 -8.49 13.73
N VAL A 39 -1.95 -7.63 12.74
CA VAL A 39 -2.73 -7.58 11.50
C VAL A 39 -1.79 -7.72 10.31
N ALA A 40 -2.05 -8.74 9.49
CA ALA A 40 -1.41 -8.91 8.20
C ALA A 40 -2.34 -8.40 7.09
N SER A 41 -1.82 -7.56 6.18
CA SER A 41 -2.59 -7.05 5.04
C SER A 41 -1.91 -7.37 3.72
N PHE A 42 -2.72 -7.66 2.71
CA PHE A 42 -2.29 -7.81 1.32
C PHE A 42 -3.18 -6.95 0.43
N CYS A 43 -2.57 -6.13 -0.42
CA CYS A 43 -3.27 -5.26 -1.34
C CYS A 43 -2.75 -5.44 -2.77
N SER A 44 -3.68 -5.58 -3.71
CA SER A 44 -3.44 -5.47 -5.15
C SER A 44 -4.03 -4.15 -5.65
N GLU A 45 -3.20 -3.31 -6.25
CA GLU A 45 -3.57 -1.95 -6.65
C GLU A 45 -3.33 -1.77 -8.15
N ILE A 46 -4.39 -1.48 -8.91
CA ILE A 46 -4.34 -1.28 -10.36
C ILE A 46 -4.39 0.23 -10.66
N ARG A 47 -3.48 0.70 -11.51
CA ARG A 47 -3.49 2.08 -12.01
C ARG A 47 -4.72 2.31 -12.88
N LEU A 48 -5.58 3.23 -12.48
CA LEU A 48 -6.68 3.69 -13.32
C LEU A 48 -6.13 4.51 -14.49
N GLY A 49 -6.67 4.30 -15.69
CA GLY A 49 -6.40 5.17 -16.83
C GLY A 49 -6.99 6.57 -16.62
N ALA A 50 -6.34 7.60 -17.17
CA ALA A 50 -6.90 8.93 -17.20
C ALA A 50 -8.14 8.95 -18.11
N LYS A 51 -9.29 9.43 -17.61
CA LYS A 51 -10.39 9.81 -18.50
C LYS A 51 -9.91 11.01 -19.32
N LYS A 52 -10.05 10.94 -20.64
CA LYS A 52 -9.80 12.08 -21.53
C LYS A 52 -10.61 13.27 -20.98
N PRO A 53 -10.03 14.46 -20.79
CA PRO A 53 -10.81 15.62 -20.35
C PRO A 53 -11.99 15.81 -21.33
N PRO A 54 -13.19 16.18 -20.83
CA PRO A 54 -14.33 16.42 -21.70
C PRO A 54 -13.94 17.44 -22.76
N GLN A 55 -14.13 17.07 -24.03
CA GLN A 55 -13.86 17.96 -25.15
C GLN A 55 -14.82 19.14 -25.04
N ALA A 56 -14.29 20.35 -24.88
CA ALA A 56 -15.10 21.57 -24.87
C ALA A 56 -15.87 21.65 -26.19
N ALA A 57 -17.20 21.83 -26.07
CA ALA A 57 -18.11 21.99 -27.20
C ALA A 57 -17.93 23.35 -27.90
#